data_AF-A0A9P7CNM8-F1
#
_entry.id   AF-A0A9P7CNM8-F1
#
_cell.length_a   1.000
_cell.length_b   1.000
_cell.length_c   1.000
_cell.angle_alpha   90.00
_cell.angle_beta   90.00
_cell.angle_gamma   90.00
#
_symmetry.space_group_name_H-M   'P 1'
#
loop_
_entity.id
_entity.type
_entity.pdbx_description
1 polymer ?
#
loop_
_entity_poly.entity_id
_entity_poly.type
_entity_poly.pdbx_seq_one_letter_code
_entity_poly.pdbx_strand_id
1 'polypeptide(L)'
;METSSQVHAGDITRRSTTNEFVEVIEWLGSLPHKRCRIKIITGGNHDHYLDEDFGGFREKQKILALMEFNKLTYLEHQFYQLPPELGSLRLFVSPYAPIHLGGAFMLEDMSNIWNDIPPVDILVSHTPPFGYQDQVIRNSRHVGCCYLRDKIKQIKPKVSIFGHIHEAHGYTFDEEGILYINACLNDYRYRPINTPITFDMSIE
;
A
#
# COMPACT_ATOMS: atom_id res chain seq x y z
N MET A 1 -14.62 -22.54 -3.85
CA MET A 1 -13.44 -22.24 -4.68
C MET A 1 -12.80 -21.01 -4.07
N GLU A 2 -11.54 -21.09 -3.65
CA GLU A 2 -10.83 -19.95 -3.03
C GLU A 2 -10.64 -18.83 -4.06
N THR A 3 -11.25 -17.69 -3.80
CA THR A 3 -11.06 -16.44 -4.53
C THR A 3 -10.02 -15.61 -3.77
N SER A 4 -9.16 -14.90 -4.50
CA SER A 4 -8.12 -14.07 -3.88
C SER A 4 -8.13 -12.64 -4.43
N SER A 5 -7.50 -11.75 -3.70
CA SER A 5 -7.19 -10.37 -4.11
C SER A 5 -5.70 -10.12 -3.92
N GLN A 6 -5.12 -9.21 -4.70
CA GLN A 6 -3.73 -8.78 -4.57
C GLN A 6 -3.71 -7.30 -4.18
N VAL A 7 -2.76 -6.92 -3.32
CA VAL A 7 -2.54 -5.53 -2.90
C VAL A 7 -1.07 -5.17 -3.13
N HIS A 8 -0.82 -4.00 -3.73
CA HIS A 8 0.50 -3.38 -3.86
C HIS A 8 0.49 -2.02 -3.14
N ALA A 9 1.29 -1.91 -2.07
CA ALA A 9 1.25 -0.78 -1.13
C ALA A 9 2.24 0.36 -1.48
N GLY A 10 2.28 0.78 -2.74
CA GLY A 10 3.15 1.87 -3.19
C GLY A 10 4.54 1.47 -3.70
N ASP A 11 5.28 2.48 -4.17
CA ASP A 11 6.57 2.36 -4.86
C ASP A 11 6.54 1.35 -5.99
N ILE A 12 5.57 1.55 -6.88
CA ILE A 12 5.37 0.72 -8.07
C ILE A 12 6.55 0.91 -9.04
N THR A 13 7.17 2.09 -8.99
CA THR A 13 8.33 2.47 -9.80
C THR A 13 9.50 2.89 -8.93
N ARG A 14 10.70 2.96 -9.53
CA ARG A 14 11.90 3.48 -8.85
C ARG A 14 12.13 4.95 -9.16
N ARG A 15 11.87 5.36 -10.40
CA ARG A 15 12.16 6.70 -10.92
C ARG A 15 10.94 7.38 -11.51
N SER A 16 9.77 6.74 -11.45
CA SER A 16 8.53 7.24 -12.02
C SER A 16 8.67 7.60 -13.51
N THR A 17 9.33 6.74 -14.29
CA THR A 17 9.34 6.91 -15.76
C THR A 17 8.12 6.22 -16.38
N THR A 18 7.65 6.72 -17.53
CA THR A 18 6.55 6.09 -18.26
C THR A 18 6.85 4.63 -18.61
N ASN A 19 8.09 4.30 -18.97
CA ASN A 19 8.47 2.93 -19.29
C ASN A 19 8.41 2.01 -18.07
N GLU A 20 8.87 2.46 -16.90
CA GLU A 20 8.73 1.69 -15.65
C GLU A 20 7.25 1.39 -15.35
N PHE A 21 6.37 2.39 -15.50
CA PHE A 21 4.92 2.18 -15.35
C PHE A 21 4.35 1.19 -16.36
N VAL A 22 4.72 1.29 -17.64
CA VAL A 22 4.25 0.34 -18.66
C VAL A 22 4.68 -1.08 -18.32
N GLU A 23 5.97 -1.29 -18.05
CA GLU A 23 6.53 -2.60 -17.73
C GLU A 23 5.86 -3.23 -16.50
N VAL A 24 5.72 -2.47 -15.41
CA VAL A 24 5.15 -3.00 -14.17
C VAL A 24 3.63 -3.23 -14.27
N ILE A 25 2.89 -2.35 -14.97
CA ILE A 25 1.44 -2.49 -15.14
C ILE A 25 1.12 -3.69 -16.04
N GLU A 26 1.83 -3.85 -17.16
CA GLU A 26 1.65 -5.00 -18.05
C GLU A 26 2.05 -6.29 -17.34
N TRP A 27 3.17 -6.29 -16.61
CA TRP A 27 3.58 -7.44 -15.81
C TRP A 27 2.52 -7.80 -14.77
N LEU A 28 2.09 -6.86 -13.93
CA LEU A 28 1.04 -7.06 -12.93
C LEU A 28 -0.25 -7.55 -13.59
N GLY A 29 -0.66 -6.94 -14.70
CA GLY A 29 -1.83 -7.35 -15.48
C GLY A 29 -1.73 -8.80 -15.98
N SER A 30 -0.54 -9.20 -16.45
CA SER A 30 -0.25 -10.53 -17.00
C SER A 30 -0.24 -11.65 -15.96
N LEU A 31 -0.05 -11.34 -14.67
CA LEU A 31 0.11 -12.36 -13.64
C LEU A 31 -1.10 -13.32 -13.63
N PRO A 32 -0.88 -14.63 -13.90
CA PRO A 32 -1.93 -15.61 -14.16
C PRO A 32 -2.54 -16.10 -12.85
N HIS A 33 -3.14 -15.19 -12.11
CA HIS A 33 -3.92 -15.57 -10.96
C HIS A 33 -5.31 -15.92 -11.44
N LYS A 34 -5.51 -17.16 -11.89
CA LYS A 34 -6.84 -17.72 -12.25
C LYS A 34 -7.90 -17.52 -11.14
N ARG A 35 -7.45 -17.18 -9.92
CA ARG A 35 -8.25 -16.93 -8.72
C ARG A 35 -8.21 -15.49 -8.21
N CYS A 36 -7.26 -14.65 -8.66
CA CYS A 36 -7.20 -13.25 -8.22
C CYS A 36 -8.19 -12.44 -9.04
N ARG A 37 -9.26 -12.00 -8.40
CA ARG A 37 -10.32 -11.25 -9.09
C ARG A 37 -10.05 -9.75 -9.13
N ILE A 38 -9.30 -9.24 -8.15
CA ILE A 38 -9.03 -7.80 -7.99
C ILE A 38 -7.56 -7.58 -7.61
N LYS A 39 -6.91 -6.64 -8.28
CA LYS A 39 -5.55 -6.20 -8.01
C LYS A 39 -5.61 -4.73 -7.60
N ILE A 40 -5.46 -4.45 -6.31
CA ILE A 40 -5.49 -3.11 -5.73
C ILE A 40 -4.07 -2.57 -5.68
N ILE A 41 -3.88 -1.38 -6.23
CA ILE A 41 -2.59 -0.71 -6.31
C ILE A 41 -2.74 0.70 -5.72
N THR A 42 -1.75 1.16 -4.98
CA THR A 42 -1.62 2.57 -4.59
C THR A 42 -0.20 3.05 -4.88
N GLY A 43 0.01 4.36 -4.88
CA GLY A 43 1.31 4.99 -5.09
C GLY A 43 2.17 4.98 -3.81
N GLY A 44 3.44 5.30 -3.98
CA GLY A 44 4.37 5.58 -2.89
C GLY A 44 5.29 6.75 -3.23
N ASN A 45 6.31 6.97 -2.39
CA ASN A 45 7.16 8.16 -2.53
C ASN A 45 7.99 8.20 -3.81
N HIS A 46 8.18 7.07 -4.49
CA HIS A 46 8.87 7.00 -5.78
C HIS A 46 7.97 7.26 -6.99
N ASP A 47 6.64 7.28 -6.83
CA ASP A 47 5.67 7.31 -7.93
C ASP A 47 5.24 8.74 -8.31
N HIS A 48 6.20 9.60 -8.63
CA HIS A 48 6.00 11.04 -8.93
C HIS A 48 4.90 11.37 -9.94
N TYR A 49 4.74 10.57 -10.99
CA TYR A 49 3.72 10.79 -12.01
C TYR A 49 2.31 10.44 -11.55
N LEU A 50 2.16 9.77 -10.41
CA LEU A 50 0.84 9.54 -9.79
C LEU A 50 0.44 10.67 -8.85
N ASP A 51 1.38 11.52 -8.42
CA ASP A 51 1.11 12.65 -7.54
C ASP A 51 0.95 13.95 -8.35
N GLU A 52 -0.26 14.52 -8.31
CA GLU A 52 -0.56 15.74 -9.05
C GLU A 52 0.16 16.95 -8.46
N ASP A 53 0.33 16.99 -7.14
CA ASP A 53 1.08 18.03 -6.44
C ASP A 53 2.58 17.94 -6.73
N PHE A 54 3.05 16.77 -7.18
CA PHE A 54 4.41 16.54 -7.65
C PHE A 54 4.58 16.71 -9.18
N GLY A 55 3.60 17.33 -9.85
CA GLY A 55 3.68 17.69 -11.28
C GLY A 55 3.27 16.58 -12.24
N GLY A 56 2.64 15.50 -11.75
CA GLY A 56 2.26 14.32 -12.53
C GLY A 56 0.97 14.41 -13.33
N PHE A 57 0.24 15.53 -13.34
CA PHE A 57 -1.16 15.59 -13.82
C PHE A 57 -1.42 14.91 -15.18
N ARG A 58 -0.61 15.18 -16.21
CA ARG A 58 -0.83 14.63 -17.57
C ARG A 58 -0.45 13.15 -17.65
N GLU A 59 0.62 12.77 -16.98
CA GLU A 59 1.18 11.43 -16.94
C GLU A 59 0.25 10.50 -16.14
N LYS A 60 -0.25 10.97 -14.99
CA LYS A 60 -1.21 10.27 -14.14
C LYS A 60 -2.38 9.74 -14.94
N GLN A 61 -3.06 10.59 -15.71
CA GLN A 61 -4.24 10.18 -16.48
C GLN A 61 -3.93 9.05 -17.49
N LYS A 62 -2.75 9.07 -18.11
CA LYS A 62 -2.32 7.99 -19.03
C LYS A 62 -2.01 6.70 -18.26
N ILE A 63 -1.35 6.82 -17.11
CA ILE A 63 -1.01 5.68 -16.25
C ILE A 63 -2.28 5.03 -15.71
N LEU A 64 -3.25 5.81 -15.24
CA LEU A 64 -4.55 5.31 -14.76
C LEU A 64 -5.32 4.60 -15.86
N ALA A 65 -5.37 5.16 -17.07
CA ALA A 65 -5.99 4.50 -18.22
C ALA A 65 -5.30 3.16 -18.56
N LEU A 66 -3.96 3.10 -18.44
CA LEU A 66 -3.20 1.87 -18.66
C LEU A 66 -3.45 0.83 -17.57
N MET A 67 -3.55 1.26 -16.30
CA MET A 67 -3.92 0.40 -15.16
C MET A 67 -5.31 -0.20 -15.38
N GLU A 68 -6.30 0.62 -15.76
CA GLU A 68 -7.66 0.17 -16.05
C GLU A 68 -7.69 -0.83 -17.21
N PHE A 69 -6.98 -0.54 -18.30
CA PHE A 69 -6.85 -1.45 -19.44
C PHE A 69 -6.29 -2.82 -19.04
N ASN A 70 -5.37 -2.84 -18.06
CA ASN A 70 -4.76 -4.05 -17.51
C ASN A 70 -5.50 -4.62 -16.29
N LYS A 71 -6.73 -4.15 -16.00
CA LYS A 71 -7.60 -4.60 -14.90
C LYS A 71 -6.96 -4.45 -13.52
N LEU A 72 -6.19 -3.37 -13.34
CA LEU A 72 -5.66 -2.95 -12.06
C LEU A 72 -6.53 -1.82 -11.50
N THR A 73 -6.85 -1.90 -10.21
CA THR A 73 -7.62 -0.88 -9.50
C THR A 73 -6.66 0.01 -8.73
N TYR A 74 -6.43 1.22 -9.23
CA TYR A 74 -5.67 2.23 -8.50
C TYR A 74 -6.56 2.92 -7.47
N LEU A 75 -6.08 3.04 -6.24
CA LEU A 75 -6.76 3.78 -5.17
C LEU A 75 -5.81 4.80 -4.54
N GLU A 76 -6.31 6.02 -4.37
CA GLU A 76 -5.56 7.14 -3.81
C GLU A 76 -6.36 7.79 -2.68
N HIS A 77 -5.96 7.48 -1.44
CA HIS A 77 -6.58 7.97 -0.21
C HIS A 77 -8.12 7.85 -0.21
N GLN A 78 -8.61 6.64 -0.45
CA GLN A 78 -10.04 6.41 -0.62
C GLN A 78 -10.52 5.07 -0.07
N PHE A 79 -11.81 5.05 0.28
CA PHE A 79 -12.53 3.85 0.65
C PHE A 79 -12.86 2.99 -0.58
N TYR A 80 -12.77 1.68 -0.43
CA TYR A 80 -13.16 0.72 -1.45
C TYR A 80 -13.80 -0.51 -0.81
N GLN A 81 -14.95 -0.95 -1.31
CA GLN A 81 -15.59 -2.18 -0.87
C GLN A 81 -15.38 -3.27 -1.90
N LEU A 82 -14.89 -4.44 -1.47
CA LEU A 82 -14.82 -5.59 -2.35
C LEU A 82 -16.22 -6.02 -2.79
N PRO A 83 -16.37 -6.62 -3.98
CA PRO A 83 -17.62 -7.23 -4.41
C PRO A 83 -18.09 -8.35 -3.45
N PRO A 84 -19.40 -8.65 -3.37
CA PRO A 84 -19.96 -9.69 -2.50
C PRO A 84 -19.31 -11.07 -2.63
N GLU A 85 -18.93 -11.47 -3.84
CA GLU A 85 -18.19 -12.71 -4.11
C GLU A 85 -16.80 -12.82 -3.43
N LEU A 86 -16.27 -11.71 -2.92
CA LEU A 86 -15.01 -11.60 -2.19
C LEU A 86 -15.24 -11.18 -0.74
N GLY A 87 -16.49 -11.31 -0.25
CA GLY A 87 -16.84 -11.11 1.14
C GLY A 87 -17.11 -9.69 1.57
N SER A 88 -17.31 -8.77 0.61
CA SER A 88 -17.70 -7.38 0.91
C SER A 88 -16.79 -6.64 1.89
N LEU A 89 -15.54 -7.09 2.02
CA LEU A 89 -14.54 -6.48 2.90
C LEU A 89 -14.32 -5.03 2.52
N ARG A 90 -14.24 -4.19 3.53
CA ARG A 90 -14.05 -2.75 3.39
C ARG A 90 -12.57 -2.44 3.51
N LEU A 91 -12.05 -1.73 2.53
CA LEU A 91 -10.69 -1.26 2.48
C LEU A 91 -10.66 0.26 2.56
N PHE A 92 -9.62 0.79 3.19
CA PHE A 92 -9.19 2.16 2.92
C PHE A 92 -7.74 2.13 2.48
N VAL A 93 -7.43 2.81 1.37
CA VAL A 93 -6.14 2.69 0.69
C VAL A 93 -5.54 4.06 0.44
N SER A 94 -4.29 4.28 0.87
CA SER A 94 -3.65 5.60 0.79
C SER A 94 -2.15 5.54 0.47
N PRO A 95 -1.64 6.44 -0.39
CA PRO A 95 -0.21 6.51 -0.70
C PRO A 95 0.59 7.37 0.27
N TYR A 96 -0.08 8.09 1.18
CA TYR A 96 0.57 9.15 1.96
C TYR A 96 1.58 8.62 2.98
N ALA A 97 2.67 9.37 3.13
CA ALA A 97 3.74 9.10 4.08
C ALA A 97 4.25 10.41 4.74
N PRO A 98 4.81 10.35 5.97
CA PRO A 98 5.53 11.49 6.54
C PRO A 98 6.77 11.84 5.72
N ILE A 99 7.10 13.13 5.62
CA ILE A 99 8.29 13.57 4.88
C ILE A 99 9.59 13.02 5.49
N HIS A 100 10.48 12.50 4.63
CA HIS A 100 11.84 12.11 5.01
C HIS A 100 12.91 12.80 4.16
N LEU A 101 12.99 12.46 2.86
CA LEU A 101 13.99 12.99 1.91
C LEU A 101 13.36 13.66 0.68
N GLY A 102 12.04 13.92 0.71
CA GLY A 102 11.28 14.42 -0.44
C GLY A 102 10.94 13.32 -1.45
N GLY A 103 9.84 13.53 -2.19
CA GLY A 103 9.21 12.53 -3.06
C GLY A 103 7.70 12.71 -3.09
N ALA A 104 7.02 11.91 -3.91
CA ALA A 104 5.57 11.93 -4.04
C ALA A 104 4.86 11.57 -2.74
N PHE A 105 3.64 12.09 -2.54
CA PHE A 105 2.74 11.74 -1.44
C PHE A 105 3.36 11.89 -0.03
N MET A 106 4.44 12.66 0.09
CA MET A 106 5.11 12.90 1.37
C MET A 106 4.74 14.25 1.93
N LEU A 107 4.17 14.24 3.14
CA LEU A 107 3.60 15.42 3.77
C LEU A 107 4.40 15.79 5.02
N GLU A 108 4.57 17.08 5.24
CA GLU A 108 5.17 17.62 6.47
C GLU A 108 4.24 17.42 7.67
N ASP A 109 2.93 17.62 7.46
CA ASP A 109 1.92 17.45 8.49
C ASP A 109 0.98 16.29 8.15
N MET A 110 1.01 15.28 9.02
CA MET A 110 0.19 14.07 8.92
C MET A 110 -0.99 14.10 9.91
N SER A 111 -1.18 15.18 10.68
CA SER A 111 -2.10 15.19 11.82
C SER A 111 -3.55 14.95 11.45
N ASN A 112 -3.95 15.35 10.24
CA ASN A 112 -5.35 15.29 9.80
C ASN A 112 -5.61 14.27 8.70
N ILE A 113 -4.54 13.71 8.10
CA ILE A 113 -4.65 12.82 6.94
C ILE A 113 -5.51 11.60 7.26
N TRP A 114 -5.46 11.11 8.49
CA TRP A 114 -6.15 9.89 8.87
C TRP A 114 -7.49 10.13 9.57
N ASN A 115 -7.93 11.37 9.74
CA ASN A 115 -9.09 11.69 10.58
C ASN A 115 -10.39 11.08 10.03
N ASP A 116 -10.60 11.19 8.72
CA ASP A 116 -11.86 10.87 8.06
C ASP A 116 -11.97 9.40 7.60
N ILE A 117 -10.99 8.55 7.96
CA ILE A 117 -11.08 7.11 7.64
C ILE A 117 -12.26 6.50 8.40
N PRO A 118 -13.25 5.89 7.70
CA PRO A 118 -14.35 5.18 8.33
C PRO A 118 -13.87 3.83 8.92
N PRO A 119 -14.71 3.12 9.70
CA PRO A 119 -14.41 1.74 10.07
C PRO A 119 -14.22 0.86 8.83
N VAL A 120 -13.08 0.17 8.75
CA VAL A 120 -12.70 -0.71 7.65
C VAL A 120 -12.14 -2.03 8.17
N ASP A 121 -12.18 -3.06 7.33
CA ASP A 121 -11.68 -4.39 7.67
C ASP A 121 -10.18 -4.51 7.33
N ILE A 122 -9.73 -3.79 6.30
CA ILE A 122 -8.33 -3.72 5.87
C ILE A 122 -7.92 -2.26 5.67
N LEU A 123 -6.81 -1.84 6.26
CA LEU A 123 -6.19 -0.55 5.99
C LEU A 123 -4.91 -0.76 5.18
N VAL A 124 -4.80 -0.11 4.03
CA VAL A 124 -3.60 -0.13 3.19
C VAL A 124 -2.98 1.25 3.16
N SER A 125 -1.71 1.36 3.51
CA SER A 125 -0.96 2.62 3.45
C SER A 125 0.41 2.39 2.84
N HIS A 126 1.00 3.40 2.20
CA HIS A 126 2.41 3.26 1.81
C HIS A 126 3.33 3.25 3.05
N THR A 127 3.14 4.21 3.95
CA THR A 127 3.90 4.31 5.21
C THR A 127 3.44 3.27 6.24
N PRO A 128 4.36 2.71 7.05
CA PRO A 128 3.98 1.87 8.19
C PRO A 128 3.46 2.71 9.37
N PRO A 129 2.59 2.16 10.23
CA PRO A 129 2.29 2.75 11.53
C PRO A 129 3.50 2.63 12.47
N PHE A 130 3.67 3.63 13.34
CA PHE A 130 4.78 3.63 14.30
C PHE A 130 4.72 2.41 15.22
N GLY A 131 5.84 1.69 15.34
CA GLY A 131 6.00 0.55 16.24
C GLY A 131 5.74 -0.83 15.61
N TYR A 132 5.27 -0.89 14.37
CA TYR A 132 4.95 -2.15 13.68
C TYR A 132 5.68 -2.25 12.34
N GLN A 133 6.64 -3.16 12.25
CA GLN A 133 7.42 -3.43 11.03
C GLN A 133 7.96 -2.14 10.35
N ASP A 134 8.43 -1.20 11.17
CA ASP A 134 8.91 0.12 10.77
C ASP A 134 10.31 0.45 11.32
N GLN A 135 11.09 -0.57 11.71
CA GLN A 135 12.44 -0.39 12.22
C GLN A 135 13.48 -0.32 11.09
N VAL A 136 14.37 0.67 11.16
CA VAL A 136 15.53 0.77 10.25
C VAL A 136 16.80 0.21 10.89
N ILE A 137 17.64 -0.48 10.10
CA ILE A 137 18.82 -1.22 10.60
C ILE A 137 19.86 -0.29 11.26
N ARG A 138 20.07 0.92 10.72
CA ARG A 138 21.21 1.79 11.07
C ARG A 138 21.21 2.24 12.54
N ASN A 139 20.09 2.16 13.26
CA ASN A 139 19.96 2.57 14.65
C ASN A 139 18.79 1.90 15.39
N SER A 140 18.17 0.87 14.82
CA SER A 140 16.97 0.20 15.35
C SER A 140 15.84 1.17 15.72
N ARG A 141 15.77 2.32 15.05
CA ARG A 141 14.74 3.34 15.30
C ARG A 141 13.47 2.98 14.54
N HIS A 142 12.34 3.20 15.20
CA HIS A 142 11.02 3.22 14.59
C HIS A 142 10.78 4.55 13.85
N VAL A 143 10.39 4.45 12.58
CA VAL A 143 10.17 5.60 11.68
C VAL A 143 8.75 5.68 11.12
N GLY A 144 7.85 4.79 11.57
CA GLY A 144 6.46 4.80 11.13
C GLY A 144 5.67 6.01 11.63
N CYS A 145 4.47 6.17 11.08
CA CYS A 145 3.60 7.28 11.37
C CYS A 145 2.82 7.06 12.70
N CYS A 146 3.01 7.95 13.68
CA CYS A 146 2.27 7.90 14.95
C CYS A 146 0.77 8.14 14.76
N TYR A 147 0.38 9.08 13.88
CA TYR A 147 -1.03 9.37 13.61
C TYR A 147 -1.75 8.18 12.98
N LEU A 148 -1.08 7.45 12.08
CA LEU A 148 -1.61 6.23 11.48
C LEU A 148 -1.80 5.14 12.54
N ARG A 149 -0.80 4.93 13.41
CA ARG A 149 -0.91 3.99 14.54
C ARG A 149 -2.13 4.31 15.41
N ASP A 150 -2.29 5.58 15.78
CA ASP A 150 -3.38 6.00 16.66
C ASP A 150 -4.75 5.84 15.98
N LYS A 151 -4.83 6.11 14.67
CA LYS A 151 -6.05 5.83 13.89
C LYS A 151 -6.36 4.33 13.80
N ILE A 152 -5.36 3.48 13.59
CA ILE A 152 -5.54 2.02 13.57
C ILE A 152 -6.09 1.53 14.92
N LYS A 153 -5.56 2.02 16.04
CA LYS A 153 -6.07 1.69 17.38
C LYS A 153 -7.52 2.16 17.60
N GLN A 154 -7.93 3.24 16.93
CA GLN A 154 -9.30 3.73 16.99
C GLN A 154 -10.26 2.87 16.15
N ILE A 155 -9.91 2.56 14.90
CA ILE A 155 -10.83 1.88 13.97
C ILE A 155 -10.75 0.35 14.02
N LYS A 156 -9.63 -0.19 14.54
CA LYS A 156 -9.36 -1.61 14.75
C LYS A 156 -9.64 -2.48 13.51
N PRO A 157 -8.93 -2.25 12.38
CA PRO A 157 -9.07 -3.11 11.22
C PRO A 157 -8.57 -4.51 11.56
N LYS A 158 -9.01 -5.54 10.82
CA LYS A 158 -8.46 -6.90 10.97
C LYS A 158 -7.01 -6.95 10.48
N VAL A 159 -6.68 -6.17 9.45
CA VAL A 159 -5.35 -6.15 8.82
C VAL A 159 -4.92 -4.72 8.46
N SER A 160 -3.65 -4.39 8.71
CA SER A 160 -2.97 -3.20 8.20
C SER A 160 -1.80 -3.62 7.30
N ILE A 161 -1.85 -3.22 6.03
CA ILE A 161 -0.87 -3.58 5.00
C ILE A 161 -0.12 -2.34 4.56
N PHE A 162 1.20 -2.41 4.53
CA PHE A 162 2.05 -1.29 4.16
C PHE A 162 3.40 -1.73 3.60
N GLY A 163 4.26 -0.76 3.27
CA GLY A 163 5.60 -0.99 2.76
C GLY A 163 6.57 0.08 3.26
N HIS A 164 7.26 0.72 2.30
CA HIS A 164 8.21 1.83 2.48
C HIS A 164 9.50 1.48 3.26
N ILE A 165 9.43 0.77 4.38
CA ILE A 165 10.59 0.43 5.22
C ILE A 165 11.12 -0.95 4.84
N HIS A 166 12.03 -0.99 3.88
CA HIS A 166 12.56 -2.21 3.26
C HIS A 166 13.25 -3.17 4.24
N GLU A 167 13.84 -2.62 5.31
CA GLU A 167 14.52 -3.38 6.36
C GLU A 167 13.57 -4.25 7.19
N ALA A 168 12.29 -3.92 7.20
CA ALA A 168 11.32 -4.47 8.14
C ALA A 168 10.23 -5.30 7.44
N HIS A 169 10.54 -5.91 6.30
CA HIS A 169 9.66 -6.92 5.68
C HIS A 169 9.24 -7.99 6.70
N GLY A 170 7.97 -8.38 6.63
CA GLY A 170 7.40 -9.38 7.52
C GLY A 170 6.06 -8.94 8.09
N TYR A 171 5.65 -9.61 9.17
CA TYR A 171 4.36 -9.35 9.79
C TYR A 171 4.41 -9.57 11.31
N THR A 172 3.48 -8.94 12.02
CA THR A 172 3.27 -9.16 13.45
C THR A 172 1.78 -9.02 13.79
N PHE A 173 1.40 -9.51 14.96
CA PHE A 173 0.08 -9.27 15.56
C PHE A 173 0.23 -8.38 16.80
N ASP A 174 -0.74 -7.53 17.06
CA ASP A 174 -0.85 -6.87 18.37
C ASP A 174 -1.70 -7.68 19.35
N GLU A 175 -1.81 -7.17 20.59
CA GLU A 175 -2.60 -7.76 21.66
C GLU A 175 -4.11 -7.84 21.38
N GLU A 176 -4.62 -7.05 20.44
CA GLU A 176 -6.01 -7.06 20.02
C GLU A 176 -6.26 -7.98 18.81
N GLY A 177 -5.20 -8.59 18.28
CA GLY A 177 -5.26 -9.52 17.14
C GLY A 177 -5.22 -8.85 15.77
N ILE A 178 -4.87 -7.57 15.68
CA ILE A 178 -4.70 -6.87 14.40
C ILE A 178 -3.42 -7.38 13.73
N LEU A 179 -3.51 -7.76 12.46
CA LEU A 179 -2.36 -8.21 11.66
C LEU A 179 -1.71 -7.01 10.96
N TYR A 180 -0.43 -6.77 11.21
CA TYR A 180 0.38 -5.73 10.55
C TYR A 180 1.34 -6.40 9.57
N ILE A 181 1.34 -5.95 8.31
CA ILE A 181 2.13 -6.55 7.23
C ILE A 181 2.95 -5.46 6.56
N ASN A 182 4.28 -5.58 6.63
CA ASN A 182 5.18 -4.87 5.74
C ASN A 182 5.52 -5.78 4.55
N ALA A 183 4.97 -5.42 3.39
CA ALA A 183 5.05 -6.17 2.16
C ALA A 183 6.23 -5.76 1.24
N CYS A 184 7.25 -5.07 1.76
CA CYS A 184 8.42 -4.68 0.97
C CYS A 184 9.12 -5.89 0.33
N LEU A 185 9.07 -5.96 -1.00
CA LEU A 185 9.74 -7.02 -1.77
C LEU A 185 11.26 -6.83 -1.82
N ASN A 186 11.71 -5.58 -1.72
CA ASN A 186 13.10 -5.20 -1.79
C ASN A 186 13.73 -5.10 -0.41
N ASP A 187 15.03 -5.41 -0.32
CA ASP A 187 15.83 -5.03 0.84
C ASP A 187 16.29 -3.57 0.79
N TYR A 188 17.02 -3.13 1.82
CA TYR A 188 17.58 -1.77 1.91
C TYR A 188 18.58 -1.42 0.78
N ARG A 189 19.04 -2.41 0.00
CA ARG A 189 19.88 -2.22 -1.19
C ARG A 189 19.07 -2.26 -2.49
N TYR A 190 17.75 -2.23 -2.41
CA TYR A 190 16.82 -2.36 -3.54
C TYR A 190 16.98 -3.67 -4.32
N ARG A 191 17.32 -4.76 -3.64
CA ARG A 191 17.37 -6.10 -4.23
C ARG A 191 16.04 -6.82 -3.93
N PRO A 192 15.35 -7.39 -4.93
CA PRO A 192 14.06 -8.07 -4.74
C PRO A 192 14.27 -9.46 -4.14
N ILE A 193 14.54 -9.51 -2.85
CA ILE A 193 14.89 -10.75 -2.13
C ILE A 193 13.72 -11.34 -1.35
N ASN A 194 12.68 -10.55 -1.08
CA ASN A 194 11.54 -10.98 -0.29
C ASN A 194 10.42 -11.48 -1.19
N THR A 195 9.68 -12.48 -0.71
CA THR A 195 8.51 -13.01 -1.41
C THR A 195 7.23 -12.26 -1.02
N PRO A 196 6.20 -12.24 -1.88
CA PRO A 196 4.89 -11.75 -1.51
C PRO A 196 4.34 -12.48 -0.26
N ILE A 197 3.71 -11.73 0.64
CA ILE A 197 3.05 -12.29 1.83
C ILE A 197 1.62 -12.69 1.44
N THR A 198 1.24 -13.92 1.75
CA THR A 198 -0.12 -14.45 1.54
C THR A 198 -0.73 -14.77 2.90
N PHE A 199 -1.98 -14.38 3.11
CA PHE A 199 -2.74 -14.66 4.33
C PHE A 199 -4.21 -14.84 3.97
N ASP A 200 -4.92 -15.60 4.80
CA ASP A 200 -6.35 -15.84 4.64
C ASP A 200 -7.16 -14.97 5.61
N MET A 201 -8.31 -14.50 5.16
CA MET A 201 -9.29 -13.81 5.99
C MET A 201 -10.61 -14.57 5.97
N SER A 202 -11.17 -14.80 7.15
CA SER A 202 -12.54 -15.30 7.26
C SER A 202 -13.52 -14.23 6.82
N ILE A 203 -14.36 -14.61 5.86
CA ILE A 203 -15.54 -13.87 5.41
C ILE A 203 -16.71 -14.47 6.19
N GLU A 204 -17.49 -13.63 6.87
CA GLU A 204 -18.75 -14.03 7.52
C GLU A 204 -19.91 -14.02 6.53
#